data_AF-A0A9X2MAL6-F1
#
_entry.id   AF-A0A9X2MAL6-F1
#
_cell.length_a   1.000
_cell.length_b   1.000
_cell.length_c   1.000
_cell.angle_alpha   90.00
_cell.angle_beta   90.00
_cell.angle_gamma   90.00
#
_symmetry.space_group_name_H-M   'P 1'
#
loop_
_entity.id
_entity.type
_entity.pdbx_description
1 polymer ?
#
loop_
_entity_poly.entity_id
_entity_poly.type
_entity_poly.pdbx_seq_one_letter_code
_entity_poly.pdbx_strand_id
1 'polypeptide(L)' 'MKRIDYDFIKNRRESKGLSMQYVAQELGFKNASTYFKYEIGEYLMKADMLPKLSQLFECKIENFFTD' A
#
# COMPACT_ATOMS: atom_id res chain seq x y z
N MET A 1 -3.16 -9.19 17.44
CA MET A 1 -2.70 -9.95 16.24
C MET A 1 -2.57 -8.89 15.18
N LYS A 2 -1.35 -8.50 14.78
CA LYS A 2 -1.16 -7.27 13.97
C LYS A 2 -1.96 -7.36 12.68
N ARG A 3 -2.89 -6.43 12.47
CA ARG A 3 -3.71 -6.32 11.27
C ARG A 3 -3.13 -5.23 10.37
N ILE A 4 -3.29 -5.39 9.06
CA ILE A 4 -2.94 -4.34 8.10
C ILE A 4 -3.93 -3.18 8.27
N ASP A 5 -3.40 -1.97 8.38
CA ASP A 5 -4.18 -0.74 8.38
C ASP A 5 -4.33 -0.22 6.93
N TYR A 6 -5.40 -0.68 6.29
CA TYR A 6 -5.75 -0.32 4.91
C TYR A 6 -6.12 1.16 4.77
N ASP A 7 -6.75 1.74 5.79
CA ASP A 7 -7.10 3.15 5.80
C ASP A 7 -5.86 4.02 5.87
N PHE A 8 -4.87 3.65 6.70
CA PHE A 8 -3.58 4.34 6.75
C PHE A 8 -2.88 4.30 5.39
N ILE A 9 -2.81 3.15 4.73
CA ILE A 9 -2.16 2.98 3.42
C ILE A 9 -2.79 3.92 2.40
N LYS A 10 -4.12 3.91 2.29
CA LYS A 10 -4.87 4.76 1.37
C LYS A 10 -4.65 6.25 1.67
N ASN A 11 -4.83 6.66 2.92
CA ASN A 11 -4.66 8.05 3.35
C ASN A 11 -3.23 8.54 3.12
N ARG A 12 -2.24 7.67 3.36
CA ARG A 12 -0.83 7.99 3.15
C ARG A 12 -0.53 8.18 1.66
N ARG A 13 -1.02 7.27 0.80
CA ARG A 13 -0.91 7.41 -0.66
C ARG A 13 -1.48 8.75 -1.13
N GLU A 14 -2.68 9.10 -0.67
CA GLU A 14 -3.36 10.36 -1.02
C GLU A 14 -2.61 11.58 -0.48
N SER A 15 -2.10 11.54 0.75
CA SER A 15 -1.28 12.62 1.33
C SER A 15 0.02 12.88 0.57
N LYS A 16 0.54 11.86 -0.12
CA LYS A 16 1.72 11.96 -0.99
C LYS A 16 1.38 12.34 -2.43
N GLY A 17 0.09 12.52 -2.75
CA GLY A 17 -0.35 12.83 -4.11
C GLY A 17 -0.13 11.70 -5.11
N LEU A 18 0.03 10.45 -4.64
CA LEU A 18 0.36 9.32 -5.50
C LEU A 18 -0.92 8.71 -6.08
N SER A 19 -0.92 8.50 -7.39
CA SER A 19 -2.02 7.80 -8.05
C SER A 19 -1.92 6.28 -7.83
N MET A 20 -3.06 5.59 -7.80
CA MET A 20 -3.07 4.12 -7.73
C MET A 20 -2.32 3.45 -8.88
N GLN A 21 -2.36 4.05 -10.08
CA GLN A 21 -1.64 3.56 -11.24
C GLN A 21 -0.12 3.65 -11.05
N TYR A 22 0.37 4.75 -10.48
CA TYR A 22 1.78 4.93 -10.18
C TYR A 22 2.27 3.89 -9.16
N VAL A 23 1.55 3.73 -8.04
CA VAL A 23 1.90 2.72 -7.04
C VAL A 23 1.88 1.31 -7.63
N ALA A 24 0.89 1.00 -8.48
CA ALA A 24 0.82 -0.27 -9.18
C ALA A 24 2.05 -0.52 -10.06
N GLN A 25 2.50 0.47 -10.83
CA GLN A 25 3.69 0.37 -11.68
C GLN A 25 4.96 0.13 -10.87
N GLU A 26 5.16 0.85 -9.77
CA GLU A 26 6.31 0.68 -8.86
C GLU A 26 6.36 -0.71 -8.19
N LEU A 27 5.17 -1.29 -7.95
CA LEU A 27 5.05 -2.67 -7.47
C LEU A 27 5.22 -3.72 -8.56
N GLY A 28 5.29 -3.32 -9.84
CA GLY A 28 5.42 -4.23 -10.99
C GLY A 28 4.08 -4.75 -11.53
N PHE A 29 2.96 -4.14 -11.14
CA PHE A 29 1.64 -4.46 -11.67
C PHE A 29 1.33 -3.69 -12.95
N LYS A 30 0.56 -4.32 -13.84
CA LYS A 30 0.11 -3.68 -15.09
C LYS A 30 -1.03 -2.67 -14.88
N ASN A 31 -1.89 -2.92 -13.90
CA ASN A 31 -3.15 -2.21 -13.73
C ASN A 31 -3.31 -1.64 -12.32
N ALA A 32 -3.80 -0.40 -12.21
CA ALA A 32 -4.21 0.22 -10.95
C ALA A 32 -5.20 -0.64 -10.15
N SER A 33 -6.12 -1.34 -10.82
CA SER A 33 -7.12 -2.19 -10.16
C SER A 33 -6.48 -3.31 -9.34
N THR A 34 -5.32 -3.84 -9.76
CA THR A 34 -4.62 -4.87 -8.99
C THR A 34 -4.15 -4.31 -7.65
N TYR A 35 -3.53 -3.13 -7.65
CA TYR A 35 -3.12 -2.44 -6.43
C TYR A 35 -4.33 -2.05 -5.56
N PHE A 36 -5.40 -1.53 -6.17
CA PHE A 36 -6.62 -1.14 -5.46
C PHE A 36 -7.18 -2.27 -4.59
N LYS A 37 -7.20 -3.51 -5.11
CA LYS A 37 -7.64 -4.69 -4.35
C LYS A 37 -6.80 -4.96 -3.10
N TYR A 38 -5.49 -4.73 -3.16
CA TYR A 38 -4.64 -4.81 -1.97
C TYR A 38 -4.89 -3.64 -1.02
N GLU A 39 -5.05 -2.42 -1.55
CA GLU A 39 -5.27 -1.20 -0.76
C GLU A 39 -6.60 -1.25 0.03
N ILE A 40 -7.66 -1.81 -0.53
CA ILE A 40 -8.95 -1.96 0.18
C ILE A 40 -9.06 -3.23 1.03
N GLY A 41 -8.05 -4.09 1.02
CA GLY A 41 -8.05 -5.35 1.75
C GLY A 41 -8.88 -6.48 1.14
N GLU A 42 -9.29 -6.37 -0.13
CA GLU A 42 -9.84 -7.50 -0.90
C GLU A 42 -8.77 -8.60 -1.06
N TYR A 43 -7.50 -8.19 -1.25
CA TYR A 43 -6.34 -9.07 -1.25
C TYR A 43 -5.41 -8.81 -0.06
N LEU A 44 -4.87 -9.89 0.50
CA LEU A 44 -3.85 -9.84 1.53
C LEU A 44 -2.55 -9.25 0.97
N MET A 45 -2.10 -8.16 1.56
CA MET A 45 -0.86 -7.51 1.16
C MET A 45 0.33 -8.42 1.45
N LYS A 46 1.14 -8.68 0.43
CA LYS A 46 2.26 -9.61 0.57
C LYS A 46 3.45 -8.91 1.24
N ALA A 47 4.26 -9.70 1.95
CA ALA A 47 5.38 -9.17 2.74
C ALA A 47 6.44 -8.44 1.89
N ASP A 48 6.62 -8.85 0.63
CA ASP A 48 7.51 -8.23 -0.35
C ASP A 48 7.05 -6.84 -0.83
N MET A 49 5.75 -6.53 -0.69
CA MET A 49 5.19 -5.22 -1.06
C MET A 49 5.45 -4.17 0.02
N LEU A 50 5.50 -4.58 1.29
CA LEU A 50 5.60 -3.65 2.43
C LEU A 50 6.87 -2.78 2.37
N PRO A 51 8.08 -3.30 2.10
CA PRO A 51 9.26 -2.46 1.99
C PRO A 51 9.17 -1.45 0.84
N LYS A 52 8.62 -1.87 -0.31
CA LYS A 52 8.44 -0.99 -1.46
C LYS A 52 7.46 0.15 -1.16
N LEU A 53 6.31 -0.18 -0.54
CA LEU A 53 5.33 0.82 -0.13
C LEU A 53 5.89 1.77 0.92
N SER A 54 6.68 1.27 1.87
CA SER A 54 7.35 2.09 2.89
C SER A 54 8.30 3.12 2.27
N GLN A 55 9.05 2.73 1.24
CA GLN A 55 9.89 3.66 0.48
C GLN A 55 9.04 4.67 -0.29
N LEU A 56 8.02 4.22 -1.02
CA LEU A 56 7.17 5.06 -1.86
C LEU A 56 6.36 6.08 -1.05
N PHE A 57 5.90 5.68 0.13
CA PHE A 57 5.09 6.49 1.02
C PHE A 57 5.92 7.28 2.04
N GLU A 58 7.24 7.12 2.00
CA GLU A 58 8.21 7.70 2.93
C GLU A 58 7.72 7.56 4.38
N CYS A 59 7.45 6.33 4.78
CA CYS A 59 6.99 5.99 6.12
C CYS A 59 7.60 4.66 6.57
N LYS A 60 7.48 4.32 7.85
CA LYS A 60 7.96 3.02 8.35
C LYS A 60 6.96 1.92 8.01
N ILE A 61 7.45 0.71 7.77
CA ILE A 61 6.62 -0.49 7.57
C ILE A 61 5.70 -0.72 8.77
N GLU A 62 6.15 -0.39 9.98
CA GLU A 62 5.39 -0.48 11.24
C GLU A 62 4.07 0.31 11.17
N ASN A 63 4.03 1.42 10.44
CA ASN A 63 2.84 2.25 10.31
C ASN A 63 1.74 1.57 9.49
N PHE A 64 2.04 0.52 8.73
CA PHE A 64 1.04 -0.27 8.01
C PHE A 64 0.29 -1.24 8.89
N PHE A 65 0.63 -1.34 10.18
CA PHE A 65 0.02 -2.28 11.10
C PHE A 65 -0.69 -1.56 12.23
N THR A 66 -1.86 -2.10 12.60
CA THR A 66 -2.65 -1.71 13.77
C THR A 66 -2.82 -2.92 14.70
N ASP A 67 -3.03 -2.66 15.99
CA ASP A 67 -3.12 -3.67 17.06
C ASP A 67 -4.51 -4.29 17.24
#